data_AF-A0AAV8H7K3-F1
#
_entry.id   AF-A0AAV8H7K3-F1
#
_cell.length_a   1.000
_cell.length_b   1.000
_cell.length_c   1.000
_cell.angle_alpha   90.00
_cell.angle_beta   90.00
_cell.angle_gamma   90.00
#
_symmetry.space_group_name_H-M   'P 1'
#
loop_
_entity.id
_entity.type
_entity.pdbx_description
1 polymer ?
#
loop_
_entity_poly.entity_id
_entity_poly.type
_entity_poly.pdbx_seq_one_letter_code
_entity_poly.pdbx_strand_id
1 'polypeptide(L)'
;MEFDLENPFTCSDEEDSPSEDACGADTSVSVESLFAAESDHSPIAGDLSARRSAVSFILQAQYSCELDQHIAYLAINYVDRFLSKREIPREKRPWVVRLLAIACLSLASKMKRSDLSLSHLQKEGFIFDSSTIHRMELLVLSTLDWRMRSITPFSFLRFFLSFFSPKQTTFLLPLKSRASQILFRAQNETKMLEFKPSLISGAALLSATHELFPAHFPAFELAISACEYVNKERLWECCAVMAEISDAESALCDVAADSIADTPVTVLGGAIYTSSESERTVGSSSDGLDRKKRRISASPFYVSVPHSRDPYYR
;
A
#
# COMPACT_ATOMS: atom_id res chain seq x y z
N MET A 1 -4.90 -19.56 8.10
CA MET A 1 -5.92 -18.77 7.38
C MET A 1 -5.47 -17.31 7.30
N GLU A 2 -5.24 -16.83 6.08
CA GLU A 2 -4.84 -15.45 5.72
C GLU A 2 -6.09 -14.62 5.38
N PHE A 3 -6.12 -13.35 5.75
CA PHE A 3 -7.23 -12.45 5.39
C PHE A 3 -7.04 -11.89 3.97
N ASP A 4 -8.04 -12.03 3.11
CA ASP A 4 -8.06 -11.48 1.75
C ASP A 4 -9.05 -10.28 1.67
N LEU A 5 -8.59 -9.13 1.14
CA LEU A 5 -9.46 -7.96 0.94
C LEU A 5 -10.49 -8.21 -0.17
N GLU A 6 -10.18 -9.09 -1.13
CA GLU A 6 -11.04 -9.39 -2.26
C GLU A 6 -12.14 -10.39 -1.91
N ASN A 7 -11.95 -11.21 -0.87
CA ASN A 7 -12.92 -12.20 -0.44
C ASN A 7 -13.25 -12.11 1.05
N PRO A 8 -14.29 -11.35 1.42
CA PRO A 8 -14.64 -11.17 2.83
C PRO A 8 -15.29 -12.43 3.45
N PHE A 9 -15.68 -13.43 2.65
CA PHE A 9 -16.52 -14.55 3.09
C PHE A 9 -15.85 -15.94 3.10
N THR A 10 -14.61 -16.11 2.62
CA THR A 10 -13.97 -17.44 2.64
C THR A 10 -13.41 -17.79 4.02
N CYS A 11 -14.02 -18.80 4.64
CA CYS A 11 -13.37 -19.64 5.65
C CYS A 11 -12.84 -20.86 4.87
N SER A 12 -11.59 -20.83 4.41
CA SER A 12 -10.98 -21.94 3.68
C SER A 12 -10.56 -23.06 4.66
N ASP A 13 -11.51 -23.92 5.02
CA ASP A 13 -11.20 -25.25 5.54
C ASP A 13 -11.05 -26.21 4.35
N GLU A 14 -9.83 -26.30 3.81
CA GLU A 14 -9.46 -27.32 2.83
C GLU A 14 -8.05 -27.81 3.20
N GLU A 15 -7.96 -28.77 4.12
CA GLU A 15 -6.83 -29.70 4.15
C GLU A 15 -7.34 -31.14 4.10
N ASP A 16 -6.73 -31.88 3.18
CA ASP A 16 -6.63 -33.35 3.02
C ASP A 16 -7.89 -34.16 2.64
N SER A 17 -8.07 -34.34 1.33
CA SER A 17 -8.00 -35.68 0.70
C SER A 17 -8.03 -35.61 -0.84
N PRO A 18 -7.23 -36.43 -1.56
CA PRO A 18 -7.32 -36.54 -3.01
C PRO A 18 -8.39 -37.58 -3.37
N SER A 19 -9.55 -37.11 -3.81
CA SER A 19 -10.45 -37.91 -4.64
C SER A 19 -10.68 -37.17 -5.95
N GLU A 20 -10.13 -37.74 -7.03
CA GLU A 20 -10.46 -37.38 -8.40
C GLU A 20 -11.98 -37.56 -8.62
N ASP A 21 -12.55 -36.66 -9.43
CA ASP A 21 -13.98 -36.55 -9.81
C ASP A 21 -14.89 -35.72 -8.90
N ALA A 22 -14.77 -34.39 -8.99
CA ALA A 22 -15.92 -33.49 -8.85
C ALA A 22 -15.72 -32.22 -9.69
N CYS A 23 -16.64 -31.99 -10.64
CA CYS A 23 -16.69 -30.80 -11.47
C CYS A 23 -16.78 -29.51 -10.62
N GLY A 24 -16.08 -28.47 -11.08
CA GLY A 24 -15.92 -27.18 -10.39
C GLY A 24 -17.23 -26.60 -9.86
N ALA A 25 -17.30 -26.48 -8.54
CA ALA A 25 -18.20 -25.60 -7.84
C ALA A 25 -17.37 -24.42 -7.32
N ASP A 26 -17.23 -23.39 -8.15
CA ASP A 26 -16.63 -22.12 -7.77
C ASP A 26 -17.37 -21.54 -6.56
N THR A 27 -16.60 -21.15 -5.56
CA THR A 27 -17.03 -20.44 -4.35
C THR A 27 -17.55 -19.03 -4.71
N SER A 28 -18.72 -18.94 -5.34
CA SER A 28 -19.35 -17.66 -5.68
C SER A 28 -20.02 -17.07 -4.44
N VAL A 29 -19.39 -16.07 -3.84
CA VAL A 29 -20.10 -15.12 -2.98
C VAL A 29 -21.28 -14.57 -3.78
N SER A 30 -22.51 -14.72 -3.26
CA SER A 30 -23.68 -14.17 -3.94
C SER A 30 -23.58 -12.65 -4.00
N VAL A 31 -23.86 -12.06 -5.18
CA VAL A 31 -23.87 -10.61 -5.38
C VAL A 31 -24.79 -9.92 -4.37
N GLU A 32 -25.92 -10.55 -4.06
CA GLU A 32 -26.87 -10.08 -3.06
C GLU A 32 -26.27 -10.04 -1.65
N SER A 33 -25.45 -11.02 -1.25
CA SER A 33 -24.82 -11.01 0.07
C SER A 33 -23.71 -9.96 0.18
N LEU A 34 -23.03 -9.64 -0.93
CA LEU A 34 -22.04 -8.57 -0.99
C LEU A 34 -22.69 -7.19 -0.80
N PHE A 35 -23.77 -6.88 -1.52
CA PHE A 35 -24.50 -5.61 -1.35
C PHE A 35 -25.31 -5.54 -0.05
N ALA A 36 -25.82 -6.68 0.46
CA ALA A 36 -26.49 -6.72 1.76
C ALA A 36 -25.52 -6.37 2.90
N ALA A 37 -24.33 -6.95 2.93
CA ALA A 37 -23.35 -6.63 3.98
C ALA A 37 -22.67 -5.25 3.77
N GLU A 38 -22.83 -4.62 2.61
CA GLU A 38 -22.50 -3.21 2.42
C GLU A 38 -23.48 -2.27 3.13
N SER A 39 -24.74 -2.67 3.31
CA SER A 39 -25.75 -1.85 3.99
C SER A 39 -25.46 -1.62 5.49
N ASP A 40 -24.57 -2.43 6.09
CA ASP A 40 -24.00 -2.20 7.43
C ASP A 40 -23.00 -1.02 7.46
N HIS A 41 -22.63 -0.45 6.31
CA HIS A 41 -21.74 0.71 6.20
C HIS A 41 -22.50 2.01 6.50
N SER A 42 -22.60 2.37 7.78
CA SER A 42 -23.03 3.72 8.16
C SER A 42 -21.97 4.74 7.73
N PRO A 43 -22.34 5.88 7.11
CA PRO A 43 -21.40 6.98 6.90
C PRO A 43 -20.76 7.33 8.24
N ILE A 44 -19.43 7.34 8.28
CA ILE A 44 -18.66 7.46 9.52
C ILE A 44 -18.71 8.92 9.96
N ALA A 45 -19.71 9.26 10.79
CA ALA A 45 -19.76 10.51 11.56
C ALA A 45 -18.78 10.44 12.75
N GLY A 46 -17.55 10.01 12.48
CA GLY A 46 -16.48 9.88 13.46
C GLY A 46 -15.68 11.17 13.61
N ASP A 47 -14.87 11.21 14.65
CA ASP A 47 -13.95 12.31 14.93
C ASP A 47 -12.84 12.41 13.86
N LEU A 48 -13.07 13.25 12.84
CA LEU A 48 -12.15 13.42 11.70
C LEU A 48 -10.74 13.86 12.11
N SER A 49 -10.61 14.60 13.22
CA SER A 49 -9.31 15.00 13.74
C SER A 49 -8.56 13.81 14.33
N ALA A 50 -9.23 12.98 15.13
CA ALA A 50 -8.64 11.74 15.63
C ALA A 50 -8.26 10.79 14.49
N ARG A 51 -9.15 10.65 13.50
CA ARG A 51 -8.91 9.86 12.30
C ARG A 51 -7.65 10.33 11.57
N ARG A 52 -7.53 11.63 11.26
CA ARG A 52 -6.37 12.17 10.55
C ARG A 52 -5.05 11.88 11.28
N SER A 53 -5.04 12.03 12.61
CA SER A 53 -3.88 11.69 13.43
C SER A 53 -3.55 10.19 13.42
N ALA A 54 -4.57 9.32 13.49
CA ALA A 54 -4.37 7.87 13.40
C ALA A 54 -3.85 7.43 12.03
N VAL A 55 -4.48 7.90 10.94
CA VAL A 55 -4.08 7.59 9.55
C VAL A 55 -2.65 8.05 9.31
N SER A 56 -2.30 9.29 9.70
CA SER A 56 -0.93 9.80 9.57
C SER A 56 0.09 8.90 10.27
N PHE A 57 -0.21 8.44 11.49
CA PHE A 57 0.66 7.52 12.21
C PHE A 57 0.74 6.14 11.53
N ILE A 58 -0.37 5.60 11.04
CA ILE A 58 -0.40 4.31 10.35
C ILE A 58 0.43 4.35 9.07
N LEU A 59 0.33 5.42 8.28
CA LEU A 59 1.12 5.58 7.05
C LEU A 59 2.61 5.76 7.36
N GLN A 60 2.95 6.51 8.42
CA GLN A 60 4.34 6.61 8.88
C GLN A 60 4.87 5.23 9.31
N ALA A 61 4.09 4.47 10.08
CA ALA A 61 4.44 3.12 10.51
C ALA A 61 4.58 2.16 9.32
N GLN A 62 3.71 2.26 8.33
CA GLN A 62 3.78 1.47 7.10
C GLN A 62 5.11 1.71 6.38
N TYR A 63 5.50 2.97 6.22
CA TYR A 63 6.77 3.34 5.58
C TYR A 63 7.97 2.88 6.42
N SER A 64 8.00 3.20 7.71
CA SER A 64 9.16 2.93 8.58
C SER A 64 9.37 1.45 8.93
N CYS A 65 8.31 0.64 8.85
CA CYS A 65 8.36 -0.79 9.14
C CYS A 65 8.17 -1.67 7.90
N GLU A 66 8.14 -1.09 6.70
CA GLU A 66 7.93 -1.78 5.42
C GLU A 66 6.70 -2.70 5.44
N LEU A 67 5.60 -2.22 6.03
CA LEU A 67 4.39 -3.03 6.16
C LEU A 67 3.66 -3.13 4.82
N ASP A 68 3.06 -4.29 4.58
CA ASP A 68 2.17 -4.50 3.45
C ASP A 68 1.01 -3.49 3.48
N GLN A 69 0.68 -2.93 2.32
CA GLN A 69 -0.32 -1.88 2.16
C GLN A 69 -1.73 -2.33 2.62
N HIS A 70 -2.03 -3.63 2.53
CA HIS A 70 -3.29 -4.20 3.01
C HIS A 70 -3.35 -4.21 4.54
N ILE A 71 -2.22 -4.30 5.25
CA ILE A 71 -2.17 -4.20 6.72
C ILE A 71 -2.55 -2.78 7.14
N ALA A 72 -1.92 -1.77 6.52
CA ALA A 72 -2.26 -0.37 6.77
C ALA A 72 -3.73 -0.09 6.44
N TYR A 73 -4.21 -0.60 5.29
CA TYR A 73 -5.59 -0.45 4.87
C TYR A 73 -6.58 -1.02 5.90
N LEU A 74 -6.31 -2.23 6.38
CA LEU A 74 -7.14 -2.90 7.35
C LEU A 74 -7.11 -2.19 8.71
N ALA A 75 -5.95 -1.71 9.14
CA ALA A 75 -5.82 -0.93 10.36
C ALA A 75 -6.64 0.38 10.30
N ILE A 76 -6.61 1.09 9.17
CA ILE A 76 -7.42 2.30 8.97
C ILE A 76 -8.91 1.96 9.01
N ASN A 77 -9.33 0.85 8.37
CA ASN A 77 -10.72 0.38 8.45
C ASN A 77 -11.16 0.13 9.91
N TYR A 78 -10.29 -0.46 10.74
CA TYR A 78 -10.59 -0.69 12.16
C TYR A 78 -10.68 0.61 12.96
N VAL A 79 -9.79 1.57 12.70
CA VAL A 79 -9.85 2.92 13.30
C VAL A 79 -11.18 3.58 12.94
N ASP A 80 -11.54 3.61 11.66
CA ASP A 80 -12.73 4.26 11.15
C ASP A 80 -14.00 3.68 11.78
N ARG A 81 -14.10 2.35 11.84
CA ARG A 81 -15.21 1.65 12.51
C ARG A 81 -15.23 1.88 14.01
N PHE A 82 -14.07 1.91 14.66
CA PHE A 82 -13.98 2.21 16.09
C PHE A 82 -14.49 3.63 16.40
N LEU A 83 -14.01 4.62 15.66
CA LEU A 83 -14.40 6.03 15.82
C LEU A 83 -15.87 6.29 15.47
N SER A 84 -16.50 5.44 14.65
CA SER A 84 -17.95 5.51 14.39
C SER A 84 -18.81 5.09 15.59
N LYS A 85 -18.27 4.27 16.50
CA LYS A 85 -18.99 3.72 17.66
C LYS A 85 -18.55 4.29 19.01
N ARG A 86 -17.37 4.92 19.07
CA ARG A 86 -16.75 5.41 20.30
C ARG A 86 -16.23 6.82 20.11
N GLU A 87 -16.59 7.70 21.03
CA GLU A 87 -15.99 9.03 21.11
C GLU A 87 -14.71 8.97 21.98
N ILE A 88 -13.66 9.68 21.53
CA ILE A 88 -12.43 9.82 22.29
C ILE A 88 -12.44 11.16 23.04
N PRO A 89 -12.30 11.16 24.38
CA PRO A 89 -12.25 12.41 25.15
C PRO A 89 -11.12 13.32 24.66
N ARG A 90 -11.46 14.59 24.39
CA ARG A 90 -10.54 15.58 23.78
C ARG A 90 -9.23 15.73 24.55
N GLU A 91 -9.29 15.73 25.88
CA GLU A 91 -8.14 15.90 26.77
C GLU A 91 -7.09 14.78 26.64
N LYS A 92 -7.52 13.57 26.28
CA LYS A 92 -6.67 12.37 26.18
C LYS A 92 -6.39 11.98 24.73
N ARG A 93 -6.91 12.76 23.77
CA ARG A 93 -6.94 12.40 22.35
C ARG A 93 -5.56 12.01 21.79
N PRO A 94 -4.45 12.75 21.99
CA PRO A 94 -3.20 12.43 21.31
C PRO A 94 -2.65 11.03 21.60
N TRP A 95 -2.63 10.62 22.88
CA TRP A 95 -2.10 9.32 23.26
C TRP A 95 -3.11 8.18 23.05
N VAL A 96 -4.42 8.43 23.24
CA VAL A 96 -5.45 7.41 22.99
C VAL A 96 -5.55 7.08 21.51
N VAL A 97 -5.50 8.09 20.63
CA VAL A 97 -5.52 7.88 19.18
C VAL A 97 -4.30 7.10 18.72
N ARG A 98 -3.12 7.39 19.31
CA ARG A 98 -1.91 6.62 19.02
C ARG A 98 -2.03 5.17 19.49
N LEU A 99 -2.51 4.94 20.71
CA LEU A 99 -2.73 3.60 21.23
C LEU A 99 -3.75 2.82 20.39
N LEU A 100 -4.83 3.47 19.96
CA LEU A 100 -5.81 2.93 19.02
C LEU A 100 -5.13 2.49 17.73
N ALA A 101 -4.34 3.35 17.10
CA ALA A 101 -3.67 3.06 15.84
C ALA A 101 -2.68 1.88 15.97
N ILE A 102 -1.90 1.81 17.06
CA ILE A 102 -1.00 0.68 17.34
C ILE A 102 -1.80 -0.63 17.52
N ALA A 103 -2.90 -0.59 18.27
CA ALA A 103 -3.75 -1.76 18.46
C ALA A 103 -4.40 -2.22 17.15
N CYS A 104 -4.87 -1.29 16.31
CA CYS A 104 -5.42 -1.61 15.00
C CYS A 104 -4.38 -2.21 14.05
N LEU A 105 -3.14 -1.69 14.04
CA LEU A 105 -2.02 -2.26 13.28
C LEU A 105 -1.68 -3.68 13.74
N SER A 106 -1.61 -3.90 15.05
CA SER A 106 -1.34 -5.22 15.63
C SER A 106 -2.45 -6.23 15.31
N LEU A 107 -3.72 -5.82 15.37
CA LEU A 107 -4.83 -6.65 14.95
C LEU A 107 -4.80 -6.95 13.44
N ALA A 108 -4.52 -5.94 12.61
CA ALA A 108 -4.43 -6.10 11.17
C ALA A 108 -3.30 -7.06 10.76
N SER A 109 -2.13 -6.95 11.40
CA SER A 109 -1.00 -7.85 11.15
C SER A 109 -1.32 -9.28 11.57
N LYS A 110 -1.99 -9.48 12.72
CA LYS A 110 -2.48 -10.80 13.16
C LYS A 110 -3.48 -11.40 12.16
N MET A 111 -4.40 -10.59 11.64
CA MET A 111 -5.37 -11.02 10.61
C MET A 111 -4.69 -11.42 9.30
N LYS A 112 -3.61 -10.72 8.94
CA LYS A 112 -2.77 -11.00 7.77
C LYS A 112 -1.66 -12.03 8.01
N ARG A 113 -1.52 -12.57 9.23
CA ARG A 113 -0.39 -13.43 9.64
C ARG A 113 0.99 -12.83 9.34
N SER A 114 1.08 -11.50 9.40
CA SER A 114 2.34 -10.78 9.26
C SER A 114 2.93 -10.51 10.63
N ASP A 115 4.23 -10.73 10.76
CA ASP A 115 4.96 -10.31 11.95
C ASP A 115 5.01 -8.78 12.01
N LEU A 116 4.75 -8.23 13.19
CA LEU A 116 4.80 -6.81 13.45
C LEU A 116 5.61 -6.57 14.72
N SER A 117 6.75 -5.91 14.56
CA SER A 117 7.58 -5.52 15.70
C SER A 117 7.01 -4.28 16.36
N LEU A 118 6.30 -4.44 17.49
CA LEU A 118 5.73 -3.32 18.24
C LEU A 118 6.79 -2.32 18.71
N SER A 119 8.02 -2.79 18.98
CA SER A 119 9.14 -1.91 19.36
C SER A 119 9.48 -0.90 18.26
N HIS A 120 9.27 -1.24 16.98
CA HIS A 120 9.50 -0.31 15.88
C HIS A 120 8.43 0.78 15.78
N LEU A 121 7.17 0.46 16.12
CA LEU A 121 6.05 1.41 16.10
C LEU A 121 6.13 2.47 17.20
N GLN A 122 6.89 2.16 18.26
CA GLN A 122 6.96 2.96 19.48
C GLN A 122 8.27 3.75 19.60
N LYS A 123 9.07 3.84 18.52
CA LYS A 123 10.37 4.53 18.51
C LYS A 123 10.28 6.04 18.80
N GLU A 124 9.17 6.69 18.46
CA GLU A 124 9.03 8.16 18.56
C GLU A 124 7.73 8.57 19.24
N GLY A 125 7.73 8.97 20.52
CA GLY A 125 6.55 9.50 21.21
C GLY A 125 6.10 8.66 22.40
N PHE A 126 4.82 8.28 22.45
CA PHE A 126 4.27 7.51 23.58
C PHE A 126 4.69 6.03 23.53
N ILE A 127 5.29 5.57 24.61
CA ILE A 127 5.61 4.16 24.85
C ILE A 127 4.52 3.57 25.75
N PHE A 128 4.01 2.42 25.33
CA PHE A 128 2.96 1.66 25.98
C PHE A 128 3.49 0.26 26.23
N ASP A 129 3.25 -0.29 27.40
CA ASP A 129 3.55 -1.67 27.71
C ASP A 129 2.61 -2.63 26.94
N SER A 130 3.06 -3.87 26.74
CA SER A 130 2.29 -4.88 26.01
C SER A 130 0.90 -5.13 26.61
N SER A 131 0.74 -4.98 27.94
CA SER A 131 -0.56 -5.18 28.58
C SER A 131 -1.55 -4.05 28.25
N THR A 132 -1.08 -2.82 28.11
CA THR A 132 -1.91 -1.68 27.66
C THR A 132 -2.32 -1.83 26.21
N ILE A 133 -1.40 -2.23 25.33
CA ILE A 133 -1.72 -2.52 23.93
C ILE A 133 -2.77 -3.64 23.84
N HIS A 134 -2.56 -4.74 24.56
CA HIS A 134 -3.50 -5.87 24.57
C HIS A 134 -4.90 -5.49 25.06
N ARG A 135 -5.01 -4.65 26.11
CA ARG A 135 -6.31 -4.14 26.56
C ARG A 135 -7.00 -3.30 25.47
N MET A 136 -6.24 -2.49 24.74
CA MET A 136 -6.78 -1.73 23.61
C MET A 136 -7.21 -2.64 22.47
N GLU A 137 -6.46 -3.69 22.15
CA GLU A 137 -6.86 -4.69 21.15
C GLU A 137 -8.20 -5.32 21.50
N LEU A 138 -8.39 -5.74 22.75
CA LEU A 138 -9.66 -6.29 23.23
C LEU A 138 -10.79 -5.26 23.17
N LEU A 139 -10.51 -3.99 23.45
CA LEU A 139 -11.49 -2.91 23.32
C LEU A 139 -11.89 -2.68 21.87
N VAL A 140 -10.95 -2.75 20.92
CA VAL A 140 -11.23 -2.69 19.48
C VAL A 140 -12.08 -3.89 19.08
N LEU A 141 -11.64 -5.12 19.38
CA LEU A 141 -12.36 -6.35 19.05
C LEU A 141 -13.79 -6.33 19.57
N SER A 142 -14.00 -5.98 20.84
CA SER A 142 -15.33 -5.88 21.44
C SER A 142 -16.18 -4.77 20.81
N THR A 143 -15.60 -3.61 20.50
CA THR A 143 -16.32 -2.51 19.82
C THR A 143 -16.73 -2.90 18.40
N LEU A 144 -15.92 -3.71 17.73
CA LEU A 144 -16.18 -4.21 16.38
C LEU A 144 -17.03 -5.49 16.37
N ASP A 145 -17.53 -5.94 17.53
CA ASP A 145 -18.29 -7.19 17.70
C ASP A 145 -17.53 -8.41 17.12
N TRP A 146 -16.20 -8.38 17.22
CA TRP A 146 -15.27 -9.36 16.64
C TRP A 146 -15.37 -9.50 15.11
N ARG A 147 -16.12 -8.64 14.42
CA ARG A 147 -16.27 -8.62 12.97
C ARG A 147 -15.04 -7.96 12.32
N MET A 148 -13.88 -8.61 12.40
CA MET A 148 -12.61 -8.10 11.87
C MET A 148 -12.48 -8.19 10.35
N ARG A 149 -13.41 -8.90 9.71
CA ARG A 149 -13.57 -8.93 8.26
C ARG A 149 -14.73 -8.02 7.88
N SER A 150 -14.44 -6.90 7.24
CA SER A 150 -15.44 -6.01 6.65
C SER A 150 -15.43 -6.15 5.14
N ILE A 151 -16.56 -5.82 4.50
CA ILE A 151 -16.58 -5.60 3.07
C ILE A 151 -15.73 -4.38 2.73
N THR A 152 -14.98 -4.48 1.64
CA THR A 152 -14.11 -3.41 1.17
C THR A 152 -14.37 -3.14 -0.32
N PRO A 153 -13.95 -1.98 -0.84
CA PRO A 153 -14.03 -1.67 -2.27
C PRO A 153 -13.31 -2.71 -3.15
N PHE A 154 -12.31 -3.43 -2.62
CA PHE A 154 -11.60 -4.49 -3.34
C PHE A 154 -12.52 -5.67 -3.68
N SER A 155 -13.46 -6.02 -2.81
CA SER A 155 -14.44 -7.07 -3.06
C SER A 155 -15.35 -6.70 -4.24
N PHE A 156 -15.75 -5.42 -4.33
CA PHE A 156 -16.51 -4.89 -5.46
C PHE A 156 -15.67 -4.71 -6.73
N LEU A 157 -14.35 -4.52 -6.60
CA LEU A 157 -13.47 -4.36 -7.76
C LEU A 157 -13.43 -5.67 -8.55
N ARG A 158 -13.30 -6.80 -7.85
CA ARG A 158 -13.43 -8.13 -8.44
C ARG A 158 -14.81 -8.33 -9.10
N PHE A 159 -15.87 -7.88 -8.44
CA PHE A 159 -17.23 -7.94 -9.00
C PHE A 159 -17.37 -7.15 -10.31
N PHE A 160 -16.96 -5.88 -10.36
CA PHE A 160 -17.08 -5.09 -11.60
C PHE A 160 -16.17 -5.61 -12.71
N LEU A 161 -14.96 -6.08 -12.40
CA LEU A 161 -14.07 -6.70 -13.39
C LEU A 161 -14.68 -7.96 -14.01
N SER A 162 -15.57 -8.66 -13.31
CA SER A 162 -16.25 -9.85 -13.83
C SER A 162 -17.24 -9.56 -14.97
N PHE A 163 -17.63 -8.29 -15.16
CA PHE A 163 -18.47 -7.87 -16.29
C PHE A 163 -17.75 -7.98 -17.64
N PHE A 164 -16.42 -8.12 -17.62
CA PHE A 164 -15.57 -8.11 -18.80
C PHE A 164 -14.98 -9.49 -19.07
N SER A 165 -14.80 -9.84 -20.34
CA SER A 165 -14.42 -11.20 -20.73
C SER A 165 -12.99 -11.56 -20.29
N PRO A 166 -12.73 -12.79 -19.82
CA PRO A 166 -11.38 -13.29 -19.55
C PRO A 166 -10.47 -13.29 -20.79
N LYS A 167 -11.02 -13.22 -22.00
CA LYS A 167 -10.21 -13.09 -23.23
C LYS A 167 -9.50 -11.72 -23.33
N GLN A 168 -9.86 -10.77 -22.46
CA GLN A 168 -9.23 -9.45 -22.32
C GLN A 168 -8.29 -9.38 -21.10
N THR A 169 -7.82 -10.51 -20.57
CA THR A 169 -6.95 -10.62 -19.38
C THR A 169 -5.71 -9.73 -19.42
N THR A 170 -5.12 -9.50 -20.60
CA THR A 170 -3.95 -8.63 -20.79
C THR A 170 -4.21 -7.18 -20.36
N PHE A 171 -5.46 -6.73 -20.45
CA PHE A 171 -5.90 -5.39 -20.06
C PHE A 171 -6.42 -5.36 -18.62
N LEU A 172 -7.11 -6.41 -18.17
CA LEU A 172 -7.77 -6.42 -16.85
C LEU A 172 -6.77 -6.47 -15.69
N LEU A 173 -5.60 -7.11 -15.87
CA LEU A 173 -4.57 -7.17 -14.81
C LEU A 173 -3.94 -5.80 -14.50
N PRO A 174 -3.42 -5.04 -15.49
CA PRO A 174 -2.97 -3.66 -15.26
C PRO A 174 -4.08 -2.78 -14.67
N LEU A 175 -5.31 -2.94 -15.16
CA LEU A 175 -6.44 -2.16 -14.70
C LEU A 175 -6.76 -2.44 -13.22
N LYS A 176 -6.80 -3.73 -12.83
CA LYS A 176 -6.98 -4.14 -11.43
C LYS A 176 -5.88 -3.56 -10.55
N SER A 177 -4.63 -3.68 -10.96
CA SER A 177 -3.48 -3.15 -10.22
C SER A 177 -3.61 -1.64 -10.00
N ARG A 178 -3.94 -0.89 -11.06
CA ARG A 178 -4.08 0.57 -10.97
C ARG A 178 -5.28 0.98 -10.13
N ALA A 179 -6.43 0.33 -10.30
CA ALA A 179 -7.61 0.57 -9.47
C ALA A 179 -7.32 0.29 -7.99
N SER A 180 -6.60 -0.81 -7.67
CA SER A 180 -6.17 -1.09 -6.29
C SER A 180 -5.28 0.00 -5.70
N GLN A 181 -4.34 0.56 -6.47
CA GLN A 181 -3.51 1.69 -6.01
C GLN A 181 -4.36 2.93 -5.70
N ILE A 182 -5.33 3.24 -6.57
CA ILE A 182 -6.28 4.34 -6.35
C ILE A 182 -7.12 4.09 -5.09
N LEU A 183 -7.59 2.86 -4.86
CA LEU A 183 -8.36 2.49 -3.67
C LEU A 183 -7.58 2.70 -2.37
N PHE A 184 -6.30 2.32 -2.35
CA PHE A 184 -5.47 2.54 -1.17
C PHE A 184 -5.28 4.04 -0.86
N ARG A 185 -5.15 4.88 -1.89
CA ARG A 185 -5.02 6.33 -1.73
C ARG A 185 -6.33 6.95 -1.27
N ALA A 186 -7.43 6.54 -1.91
CA ALA A 186 -8.76 7.01 -1.60
C ALA A 186 -9.14 6.79 -0.13
N GLN A 187 -8.65 5.73 0.49
CA GLN A 187 -8.92 5.48 1.90
C GLN A 187 -8.42 6.60 2.83
N ASN A 188 -7.35 7.31 2.47
CA ASN A 188 -6.81 8.36 3.33
C ASN A 188 -7.72 9.59 3.38
N GLU A 189 -8.51 9.81 2.33
CA GLU A 189 -9.36 10.97 2.18
C GLU A 189 -10.67 10.87 2.98
N THR A 190 -10.95 11.89 3.78
CA THR A 190 -12.14 11.89 4.64
C THR A 190 -13.44 11.98 3.85
N LYS A 191 -13.43 12.66 2.69
CA LYS A 191 -14.60 12.75 1.79
C LYS A 191 -15.04 11.38 1.28
N MET A 192 -14.10 10.44 1.13
CA MET A 192 -14.39 9.10 0.65
C MET A 192 -15.25 8.28 1.63
N LEU A 193 -15.29 8.66 2.92
CA LEU A 193 -16.11 8.00 3.95
C LEU A 193 -17.62 8.19 3.75
N GLU A 194 -18.02 9.17 2.93
CA GLU A 194 -19.42 9.44 2.60
C GLU A 194 -19.99 8.47 1.56
N PHE A 195 -19.11 7.75 0.85
CA PHE A 195 -19.49 6.85 -0.22
C PHE A 195 -19.44 5.39 0.25
N LYS A 196 -20.31 4.58 -0.33
CA LYS A 196 -20.33 3.14 -0.07
C LYS A 196 -19.16 2.45 -0.80
N PRO A 197 -18.61 1.35 -0.27
CA PRO A 197 -17.51 0.61 -0.91
C PRO A 197 -17.69 0.29 -2.40
N SER A 198 -18.90 -0.02 -2.86
CA SER A 198 -19.25 -0.25 -4.27
C SER A 198 -19.07 0.99 -5.13
N LEU A 199 -19.49 2.16 -4.65
CA LEU A 199 -19.29 3.44 -5.35
C LEU A 199 -17.81 3.78 -5.44
N ILE A 200 -17.07 3.62 -4.33
CA ILE A 200 -15.62 3.84 -4.28
C ILE A 200 -14.90 2.91 -5.27
N SER A 201 -15.31 1.65 -5.33
CA SER A 201 -14.75 0.67 -6.25
C SER A 201 -15.04 1.00 -7.72
N GLY A 202 -16.29 1.33 -8.04
CA GLY A 202 -16.68 1.73 -9.39
C GLY A 202 -15.94 2.99 -9.85
N ALA A 203 -15.84 4.01 -8.98
CA ALA A 203 -15.07 5.22 -9.27
C ALA A 203 -13.59 4.91 -9.50
N ALA A 204 -12.96 4.07 -8.67
CA ALA A 204 -11.55 3.69 -8.85
C ALA A 204 -11.31 2.95 -10.15
N LEU A 205 -12.23 2.07 -10.54
CA LEU A 205 -12.16 1.34 -11.81
C LEU A 205 -12.33 2.28 -13.01
N LEU A 206 -13.25 3.25 -12.94
CA LEU A 206 -13.43 4.27 -13.98
C LEU A 206 -12.20 5.17 -14.10
N SER A 207 -11.66 5.67 -12.99
CA SER A 207 -10.44 6.47 -12.97
C SER A 207 -9.26 5.71 -13.56
N ALA A 208 -9.05 4.45 -13.15
CA ALA A 208 -7.98 3.61 -13.71
C ALA A 208 -8.17 3.36 -15.21
N THR A 209 -9.42 3.20 -15.68
CA THR A 209 -9.72 3.00 -17.10
C THR A 209 -9.46 4.27 -17.89
N HIS A 210 -9.84 5.42 -17.36
CA HIS A 210 -9.58 6.71 -17.97
C HIS A 210 -8.08 6.99 -18.12
N GLU A 211 -7.29 6.65 -17.09
CA GLU A 211 -5.84 6.87 -17.10
C GLU A 211 -5.08 5.92 -18.04
N LEU A 212 -5.38 4.61 -18.00
CA LEU A 212 -4.60 3.61 -18.74
C LEU A 212 -5.15 3.35 -20.14
N PHE A 213 -6.48 3.42 -20.31
CA PHE A 213 -7.15 2.98 -21.53
C PHE A 213 -8.38 3.82 -21.89
N PRO A 214 -8.20 5.12 -22.23
CA PRO A 214 -9.30 6.04 -22.51
C PRO A 214 -10.31 5.52 -23.55
N ALA A 215 -9.85 4.76 -24.55
CA ALA A 215 -10.71 4.18 -25.59
C ALA A 215 -11.75 3.18 -25.06
N HIS A 216 -11.49 2.55 -23.92
CA HIS A 216 -12.38 1.57 -23.29
C HIS A 216 -13.30 2.21 -22.24
N PHE A 217 -13.05 3.46 -21.84
CA PHE A 217 -13.80 4.14 -20.80
C PHE A 217 -15.32 4.12 -21.01
N PRO A 218 -15.88 4.42 -22.22
CA PRO A 218 -17.32 4.41 -22.41
C PRO A 218 -17.98 3.05 -22.14
N ALA A 219 -17.27 1.95 -22.43
CA ALA A 219 -17.77 0.61 -22.15
C ALA A 219 -17.82 0.30 -20.65
N PHE A 220 -16.79 0.75 -19.90
CA PHE A 220 -16.73 0.62 -18.45
C PHE A 220 -17.78 1.47 -17.75
N GLU A 221 -17.93 2.73 -18.18
CA GLU A 221 -18.95 3.65 -17.68
C GLU A 221 -20.35 3.08 -17.84
N LEU A 222 -20.67 2.56 -19.03
CA LEU A 222 -21.96 1.98 -19.33
C LEU A 222 -22.23 0.72 -18.48
N ALA A 223 -21.24 -0.18 -18.36
CA ALA A 223 -21.38 -1.41 -17.58
C ALA A 223 -21.58 -1.15 -16.08
N ILE A 224 -20.81 -0.24 -15.49
CA ILE A 224 -20.90 0.09 -14.06
C ILE A 224 -22.19 0.88 -13.77
N SER A 225 -22.55 1.83 -14.65
CA SER A 225 -23.78 2.63 -14.49
C SER A 225 -25.06 1.82 -14.71
N ALA A 226 -24.99 0.70 -15.45
CA ALA A 226 -26.13 -0.21 -15.66
C ALA A 226 -26.34 -1.18 -14.49
N CYS A 227 -25.43 -1.21 -13.50
CA CYS A 227 -25.58 -2.06 -12.32
C CYS A 227 -26.74 -1.55 -11.43
N GLU A 228 -27.76 -2.38 -11.22
CA GLU A 228 -28.97 -2.02 -10.46
C GLU A 228 -28.68 -1.53 -9.03
N TYR A 229 -27.61 -2.04 -8.41
CA TYR A 229 -27.23 -1.70 -7.04
C TYR A 229 -26.43 -0.39 -6.92
N VAL A 230 -26.06 0.23 -8.04
CA VAL A 230 -25.21 1.43 -8.09
C VAL A 230 -26.05 2.66 -8.44
N ASN A 231 -26.10 3.64 -7.55
CA ASN A 231 -26.72 4.93 -7.86
C ASN A 231 -25.77 5.76 -8.74
N LYS A 232 -26.21 6.07 -9.96
CA LYS A 232 -25.40 6.78 -10.96
C LYS A 232 -24.96 8.17 -10.52
N GLU A 233 -25.83 8.96 -9.88
CA GLU A 233 -25.50 10.32 -9.44
C GLU A 233 -24.42 10.29 -8.36
N ARG A 234 -24.60 9.43 -7.36
CA ARG A 234 -23.64 9.22 -6.27
C ARG A 234 -22.30 8.65 -6.75
N LEU A 235 -22.31 7.83 -7.81
CA LEU A 235 -21.09 7.35 -8.46
C LEU A 235 -20.28 8.51 -9.05
N TRP A 236 -20.94 9.45 -9.73
CA TRP A 236 -20.26 10.60 -10.32
C TRP A 236 -19.75 11.60 -9.29
N GLU A 237 -20.48 11.81 -8.20
CA GLU A 237 -19.96 12.54 -7.04
C GLU A 237 -18.67 11.89 -6.50
N CYS A 238 -18.67 10.56 -6.38
CA CYS A 238 -17.51 9.80 -5.95
C CYS A 238 -16.33 9.91 -6.93
N CYS A 239 -16.58 9.86 -8.25
CA CYS A 239 -15.57 10.07 -9.29
C CYS A 239 -14.95 11.47 -9.19
N ALA A 240 -15.75 12.50 -8.95
CA ALA A 240 -15.26 13.87 -8.81
C ALA A 240 -14.32 14.01 -7.61
N VAL A 241 -14.72 13.47 -6.45
CA VAL A 241 -13.84 13.44 -5.27
C VAL A 241 -12.56 12.67 -5.57
N MET A 242 -12.66 11.54 -6.27
CA MET A 242 -11.50 10.70 -6.59
C MET A 242 -10.51 11.36 -7.54
N ALA A 243 -10.98 12.16 -8.50
CA ALA A 243 -10.13 12.94 -9.39
C ALA A 243 -9.30 13.98 -8.62
N GLU A 244 -9.88 14.65 -7.61
CA GLU A 244 -9.13 15.57 -6.74
C GLU A 244 -7.96 14.88 -6.02
N ILE A 245 -8.10 13.58 -5.69
CA ILE A 245 -7.04 12.77 -5.04
C ILE A 245 -5.88 12.53 -6.01
N SER A 246 -6.19 12.21 -7.27
CA SER A 246 -5.18 12.00 -8.32
C SER A 246 -4.44 13.30 -8.65
N ASP A 247 -5.15 14.43 -8.75
CA ASP A 247 -4.54 15.74 -9.06
C ASP A 247 -3.59 16.21 -7.96
N ALA A 248 -3.96 16.00 -6.69
CA ALA A 248 -3.11 16.33 -5.55
C ALA A 248 -1.79 15.53 -5.53
N GLU A 249 -1.79 14.31 -6.07
CA GLU A 249 -0.60 13.48 -6.19
C GLU A 249 0.35 14.00 -7.28
N SER A 250 -0.17 14.32 -8.46
CA SER A 250 0.64 14.90 -9.54
C SER A 250 1.37 16.16 -9.07
N ALA A 251 0.69 17.02 -8.30
CA ALA A 251 1.31 18.19 -7.70
C ALA A 251 2.42 17.86 -6.69
N LEU A 252 2.29 16.81 -5.88
CA LEU A 252 3.34 16.38 -4.94
C LEU A 252 4.57 15.81 -5.65
N CYS A 253 4.36 15.07 -6.75
CA CYS A 253 5.45 14.57 -7.59
C CYS A 253 6.20 15.71 -8.30
N ASP A 254 5.50 16.72 -8.79
CA ASP A 254 6.10 17.91 -9.43
C ASP A 254 6.96 18.69 -8.43
N VAL A 255 6.46 18.90 -7.20
CA VAL A 255 7.23 19.59 -6.14
C VAL A 255 8.46 18.77 -5.69
N ALA A 256 8.35 17.44 -5.64
CA ALA A 256 9.49 16.57 -5.34
C ALA A 256 10.55 16.59 -6.46
N ALA A 257 10.12 16.66 -7.73
CA ALA A 257 11.02 16.79 -8.87
C ALA A 257 11.74 18.16 -8.89
N ASP A 258 11.02 19.25 -8.59
CA ASP A 258 11.59 20.60 -8.46
C ASP A 258 12.57 20.70 -7.28
N SER A 259 12.27 20.04 -6.16
CA SER A 259 13.18 19.99 -5.00
C SER A 259 14.48 19.22 -5.28
N ILE A 260 14.51 18.32 -6.27
CA ILE A 260 15.72 17.62 -6.70
C ILE A 260 16.53 18.48 -7.67
N ALA A 261 15.89 19.36 -8.43
CA ALA A 261 16.55 20.28 -9.36
C ALA A 261 17.32 21.43 -8.67
N ASP A 262 16.96 21.76 -7.41
CA ASP A 262 17.52 22.91 -6.68
C ASP A 262 18.73 22.58 -5.77
N THR A 263 19.28 21.36 -5.81
CA THR A 263 20.58 21.10 -5.17
C THR A 263 21.73 21.67 -5.99
N PRO A 264 22.58 22.58 -5.45
CA PRO A 264 23.66 23.16 -6.21
C PRO A 264 24.68 22.09 -6.61
N VAL A 265 25.02 22.08 -7.91
CA VAL A 265 26.05 21.24 -8.53
C VAL A 265 27.35 21.34 -7.73
N THR A 266 27.65 20.32 -6.93
CA THR A 266 29.01 20.09 -6.42
C THR A 266 29.72 19.16 -7.40
N VAL A 267 30.84 19.66 -7.91
CA VAL A 267 31.71 19.02 -8.88
C VAL A 267 32.27 17.72 -8.30
N LEU A 268 31.78 16.58 -8.77
CA LEU A 268 32.51 15.32 -8.92
C LEU A 268 31.72 14.40 -9.85
N GLY A 269 32.15 14.36 -11.11
CA GLY A 269 31.56 13.56 -12.16
C GLY A 269 31.81 12.07 -11.94
N GLY A 270 30.73 11.29 -12.00
CA GLY A 270 30.75 9.84 -12.03
C GLY A 270 29.41 9.34 -12.57
N ALA A 271 29.21 9.48 -13.88
CA ALA A 271 28.04 8.95 -14.56
C ALA A 271 28.07 7.41 -14.47
N ILE A 272 27.05 6.82 -13.85
CA ILE A 272 26.68 5.42 -14.05
C ILE A 272 25.32 5.42 -14.72
N TYR A 273 25.36 5.49 -16.05
CA TYR A 273 24.29 5.01 -16.92
C TYR A 273 24.51 3.51 -17.09
N THR A 274 23.54 2.68 -16.73
CA THR A 274 23.47 1.30 -17.25
C THR A 274 22.09 1.08 -17.84
N SER A 275 21.99 1.38 -19.13
CA SER A 275 20.94 0.90 -20.02
C SER A 275 21.27 -0.52 -20.48
N SER A 276 20.24 -1.37 -20.46
CA SER A 276 20.26 -2.77 -20.88
C SER A 276 20.56 -2.95 -22.38
N GLU A 277 21.21 -4.08 -22.69
CA GLU A 277 21.85 -4.44 -23.96
C GLU A 277 20.88 -4.83 -25.08
N SER A 278 21.33 -4.66 -26.34
CA SER A 278 20.98 -5.56 -27.43
C SER A 278 22.08 -5.61 -28.50
N GLU A 279 22.39 -6.84 -28.91
CA GLU A 279 23.48 -7.32 -29.77
C GLU A 279 23.44 -6.84 -31.23
N ARG A 280 24.61 -6.71 -31.90
CA ARG A 280 25.05 -7.58 -33.03
C ARG A 280 26.27 -7.05 -33.83
N THR A 281 27.18 -8.00 -34.10
CA THR A 281 27.95 -8.27 -35.35
C THR A 281 29.20 -7.47 -35.80
N VAL A 282 30.33 -8.22 -35.82
CA VAL A 282 31.27 -8.51 -36.95
C VAL A 282 32.40 -7.52 -37.32
N GLY A 283 33.63 -8.09 -37.37
CA GLY A 283 34.69 -7.81 -38.35
C GLY A 283 35.85 -6.94 -37.82
N SER A 284 37.03 -7.48 -37.49
CA SER A 284 38.10 -7.99 -38.36
C SER A 284 39.28 -7.00 -38.45
N SER A 285 40.46 -7.48 -37.99
CA SER A 285 41.81 -7.29 -38.57
C SER A 285 42.36 -5.84 -38.65
N SER A 286 43.66 -5.54 -38.58
CA SER A 286 44.93 -6.25 -38.47
C SER A 286 46.02 -5.20 -38.19
N ASP A 287 47.23 -5.70 -37.87
CA ASP A 287 48.53 -5.02 -37.94
C ASP A 287 48.83 -3.94 -36.88
N GLY A 288 50.00 -3.89 -36.24
CA GLY A 288 51.26 -4.55 -36.52
C GLY A 288 52.39 -3.55 -36.21
N LEU A 289 53.48 -4.06 -35.62
CA LEU A 289 54.83 -3.49 -35.55
C LEU A 289 55.25 -2.59 -34.36
N ASP A 290 55.89 -3.26 -33.40
CA ASP A 290 57.34 -3.25 -33.09
C ASP A 290 58.09 -1.97 -32.60
N ARG A 291 58.82 -2.21 -31.48
CA ARG A 291 60.14 -1.65 -31.05
C ARG A 291 60.19 -0.13 -30.74
N LYS A 292 60.77 0.37 -29.63
CA LYS A 292 62.11 0.09 -29.07
C LYS A 292 62.36 0.91 -27.78
N LYS A 293 62.85 0.23 -26.72
CA LYS A 293 63.77 0.66 -25.62
C LYS A 293 63.91 2.16 -25.26
N ARG A 294 63.81 2.44 -23.95
CA ARG A 294 64.90 2.98 -23.11
C ARG A 294 64.77 2.49 -21.66
N ARG A 295 65.91 2.12 -21.07
CA ARG A 295 66.11 1.45 -19.78
C ARG A 295 67.24 2.20 -19.06
N ILE A 296 67.04 2.66 -17.82
CA ILE A 296 68.05 2.98 -16.78
C ILE A 296 67.27 2.90 -15.43
N SER A 297 67.26 1.80 -14.65
CA SER A 297 68.14 1.43 -13.51
C SER A 297 68.42 2.57 -12.52
N ALA A 298 68.34 2.50 -11.19
CA ALA A 298 68.45 1.40 -10.25
C ALA A 298 67.83 1.79 -8.88
N SER A 299 67.48 0.73 -8.15
CA SER A 299 67.13 0.48 -6.73
C SER A 299 68.10 1.08 -5.67
N PRO A 300 67.96 0.86 -4.32
CA PRO A 300 67.07 -0.05 -3.58
C PRO A 300 66.43 0.48 -2.26
N PHE A 301 65.52 -0.36 -1.76
CA PHE A 301 65.05 -0.54 -0.37
C PHE A 301 66.04 -0.20 0.75
N TYR A 302 65.52 0.31 1.87
CA TYR A 302 65.87 -0.16 3.21
C TYR A 302 64.70 0.05 4.20
N VAL A 303 64.23 -1.05 4.79
CA VAL A 303 63.45 -1.11 6.03
C VAL A 303 64.44 -1.21 7.18
N SER A 304 64.28 -0.39 8.23
CA SER A 304 64.82 -0.65 9.58
C SER A 304 64.06 0.15 10.65
N VAL A 305 63.42 -0.57 11.56
CA VAL A 305 63.00 -0.22 12.94
C VAL A 305 64.30 -0.24 13.80
N PRO A 306 64.54 0.59 14.87
CA PRO A 306 63.88 0.37 16.19
C PRO A 306 63.86 1.49 17.28
N HIS A 307 63.03 1.19 18.31
CA HIS A 307 63.24 1.36 19.77
C HIS A 307 62.90 2.67 20.53
N SER A 308 61.82 2.56 21.33
CA SER A 308 61.74 2.67 22.82
C SER A 308 61.91 4.02 23.52
N ARG A 309 60.88 4.43 24.29
CA ARG A 309 60.90 4.58 25.78
C ARG A 309 59.59 5.20 26.34
N ASP A 310 58.96 4.48 27.28
CA ASP A 310 58.13 4.98 28.41
C ASP A 310 58.98 5.82 29.40
N PRO A 311 58.47 6.53 30.47
CA PRO A 311 57.24 6.28 31.25
C PRO A 311 56.47 7.50 31.85
N TYR A 312 55.34 7.20 32.51
CA TYR A 312 54.63 7.86 33.64
C TYR A 312 55.19 9.15 34.30
N TYR A 313 54.34 10.18 34.46
CA TYR A 313 53.91 10.84 35.74
C TYR A 313 53.36 12.27 35.50
N ARG A 314 52.05 12.49 35.71
CA ARG A 314 51.47 13.46 36.67
C ARG A 314 49.94 13.48 36.58
#